data_AF-A0A1X6ZC75-F1
#
_entry.id   AF-A0A1X6ZC75-F1
#
_cell.length_a   1.000
_cell.length_b   1.000
_cell.length_c   1.000
_cell.angle_alpha   90.00
_cell.angle_beta   90.00
_cell.angle_gamma   90.00
#
_symmetry.space_group_name_H-M   'P 1'
#
loop_
_entity.id
_entity.type
_entity.pdbx_description
1 polymer ?
#
loop_
_entity_poly.entity_id
_entity_poly.type
_entity_poly.pdbx_seq_one_letter_code
_entity_poly.pdbx_strand_id
1 'polypeptide(L)'
;MEHLIGGAAAVLGTVCWLPQTLKTWRTRETKDLSLPANLLILTTLTLWLAYGVMIAAWPLILGNVISILLVSAIVIAKLKFG
;
A
#
# COMPACT_ATOMS: atom_id res chain seq x y z
N MET A 1 -14.00 -7.50 -19.75
CA MET A 1 -13.32 -8.30 -18.70
C MET A 1 -12.26 -7.47 -17.97
N GLU A 2 -11.49 -6.65 -18.68
CA GLU A 2 -10.47 -5.75 -18.12
C GLU A 2 -10.97 -4.85 -16.98
N HIS A 3 -12.13 -4.20 -17.14
CA HIS A 3 -12.68 -3.34 -16.07
C HIS A 3 -13.03 -4.10 -14.78
N LEU A 4 -13.47 -5.36 -14.88
CA LEU A 4 -13.80 -6.19 -13.72
C LEU A 4 -12.53 -6.64 -13.00
N ILE A 5 -11.54 -7.13 -13.75
CA ILE A 5 -10.26 -7.59 -13.19
C ILE A 5 -9.47 -6.41 -12.62
N GLY A 6 -9.37 -5.31 -13.37
CA GLY A 6 -8.68 -4.10 -12.92
C GLY A 6 -9.36 -3.45 -11.73
N GLY A 7 -10.69 -3.42 -11.69
CA GLY A 7 -11.45 -2.95 -10.53
C GLY A 7 -11.26 -3.83 -9.30
N ALA A 8 -11.35 -5.16 -9.47
CA ALA A 8 -11.11 -6.10 -8.38
C ALA A 8 -9.66 -6.03 -7.86
N ALA A 9 -8.68 -5.93 -8.76
CA ALA A 9 -7.28 -5.77 -8.41
C ALA A 9 -7.04 -4.46 -7.63
N ALA A 10 -7.66 -3.35 -8.06
CA ALA A 10 -7.57 -2.08 -7.34
C ALA A 10 -8.18 -2.18 -5.93
N VAL A 11 -9.37 -2.76 -5.79
CA VAL A 11 -10.04 -2.93 -4.49
C VAL A 11 -9.23 -3.83 -3.57
N LEU A 12 -8.86 -5.03 -4.03
CA LEU A 12 -8.12 -6.00 -3.21
C LEU A 12 -6.72 -5.49 -2.86
N GLY A 13 -6.03 -4.87 -3.83
CA GLY A 13 -4.69 -4.31 -3.66
C GLY A 13 -4.63 -3.13 -2.70
N THR A 14 -5.76 -2.45 -2.47
CA THR A 14 -5.91 -1.40 -1.45
C THR A 14 -6.36 -1.96 -0.11
N VAL A 15 -7.44 -2.75 -0.10
CA VAL A 15 -8.07 -3.26 1.12
C VAL A 15 -7.13 -4.18 1.88
N CYS A 16 -6.22 -4.90 1.21
CA CYS A 16 -5.26 -5.77 1.90
C CYS A 16 -4.36 -5.04 2.92
N TRP A 17 -4.05 -3.76 2.69
CA TRP A 17 -3.19 -2.96 3.59
C TRP A 17 -3.96 -2.36 4.78
N LEU A 18 -5.28 -2.21 4.68
CA LEU A 18 -6.09 -1.54 5.68
C LEU A 18 -6.10 -2.31 7.03
N PRO A 19 -6.36 -3.63 7.08
CA PRO A 19 -6.31 -4.39 8.33
C PRO A 19 -4.95 -4.32 9.01
N GLN A 20 -3.87 -4.43 8.22
CA GLN A 20 -2.51 -4.36 8.76
C GLN A 20 -2.19 -2.98 9.32
N THR A 21 -2.59 -1.92 8.62
CA THR A 21 -2.43 -0.53 9.11
C THR A 21 -3.18 -0.33 10.42
N LEU A 22 -4.48 -0.67 10.47
CA LEU A 22 -5.31 -0.53 11.66
C LEU A 22 -4.75 -1.33 12.84
N LYS A 23 -4.35 -2.59 12.62
CA LYS A 23 -3.74 -3.43 13.67
C LYS A 23 -2.47 -2.78 14.22
N THR A 24 -1.56 -2.35 13.33
CA THR A 24 -0.27 -1.77 13.72
C THR A 24 -0.44 -0.50 14.56
N TRP A 25 -1.36 0.38 14.19
CA TRP A 25 -1.63 1.62 14.93
C TRP A 25 -2.40 1.39 16.24
N ARG A 26 -3.25 0.36 16.29
CA ARG A 26 -4.02 0.01 17.50
C ARG A 26 -3.16 -0.69 18.55
N THR A 27 -2.38 -1.70 18.17
CA THR A 27 -1.57 -2.47 19.12
C THR A 27 -0.24 -1.81 19.42
N ARG A 28 0.28 -0.98 18.49
CA ARG A 28 1.63 -0.39 18.54
C ARG A 28 2.74 -1.44 18.59
N GLU A 29 2.43 -2.70 18.31
CA GLU A 29 3.40 -3.79 18.27
C GLU A 29 3.99 -3.89 16.87
N THR A 30 5.22 -3.41 16.71
CA THR A 30 5.91 -3.34 15.42
C THR A 30 7.20 -4.18 15.37
N LYS A 31 7.54 -4.88 16.46
CA LYS A 31 8.83 -5.59 16.60
C LYS A 31 9.08 -6.56 15.43
N ASP A 32 8.05 -7.29 15.01
CA ASP A 32 8.12 -8.33 13.97
C ASP A 32 7.96 -7.76 12.55
N LEU A 33 7.67 -6.47 12.40
CA LEU A 33 7.60 -5.83 11.09
C LEU A 33 9.00 -5.49 10.57
N SER A 34 9.35 -6.05 9.42
CA SER A 34 10.60 -5.72 8.71
C SER A 34 10.50 -4.34 8.06
N LEU A 35 11.28 -3.37 8.55
CA LEU A 35 11.35 -2.05 7.96
C LEU A 35 11.86 -2.08 6.50
N PRO A 36 12.94 -2.82 6.15
CA PRO A 36 13.39 -2.91 4.75
C PRO A 36 12.31 -3.45 3.81
N ALA A 37 11.55 -4.47 4.23
CA ALA A 37 10.49 -5.03 3.40
C ALA A 37 9.36 -4.01 3.14
N ASN A 38 8.93 -3.27 4.17
CA ASN A 38 7.90 -2.25 4.01
C ASN A 38 8.37 -1.05 3.15
N LEU A 39 9.65 -0.68 3.23
CA LEU A 39 10.24 0.36 2.36
C LEU A 39 10.35 -0.09 0.89
N LEU A 40 10.66 -1.37 0.64
CA LEU A 40 10.65 -1.94 -0.70
C LEU A 40 9.24 -1.94 -1.28
N ILE A 41 8.23 -2.37 -0.50
CA ILE A 41 6.82 -2.31 -0.91
C ILE A 41 6.42 -0.88 -1.26
N LEU A 42 6.76 0.10 -0.41
CA LEU A 42 6.45 1.51 -0.66
C LEU A 42 7.08 2.01 -1.96
N THR A 43 8.35 1.66 -2.20
CA THR A 43 9.05 1.98 -3.46
C THR A 43 8.36 1.35 -4.66
N THR A 44 8.01 0.06 -4.58
CA THR A 44 7.31 -0.66 -5.65
C THR A 44 5.98 -0.02 -5.98
N LEU A 45 5.15 0.32 -4.99
CA LEU A 45 3.86 0.99 -5.20
C LEU A 45 4.03 2.37 -5.84
N THR A 46 5.08 3.11 -5.43
CA THR A 46 5.41 4.42 -6.00
C THR A 46 5.81 4.31 -7.47
N LEU A 47 6.61 3.31 -7.83
CA LEU A 47 6.97 3.04 -9.22
C LEU A 47 5.77 2.60 -10.05
N TRP A 48 4.88 1.77 -9.50
CA TRP A 48 3.63 1.38 -10.16
C TRP A 48 2.68 2.56 -10.36
N LEU A 49 2.60 3.48 -9.41
CA LEU A 49 1.85 4.72 -9.56
C LEU A 49 2.40 5.56 -10.71
N ALA A 50 3.73 5.78 -10.74
CA ALA A 50 4.38 6.52 -11.81
C ALA A 50 4.12 5.88 -13.17
N TYR A 51 4.28 4.56 -13.28
CA TYR A 51 3.97 3.81 -14.49
C TYR A 51 2.49 3.93 -14.89
N GLY A 52 1.57 3.79 -13.93
CA GLY A 52 0.13 3.91 -14.18
C GLY A 52 -0.27 5.28 -14.72
N VAL A 53 0.36 6.35 -14.24
CA VAL A 53 0.18 7.71 -14.78
C VAL A 53 0.67 7.79 -16.23
N MET A 54 1.84 7.21 -16.55
CA MET A 54 2.39 7.20 -17.92
C MET A 54 1.46 6.52 -18.93
N ILE A 55 0.71 5.50 -18.51
CA ILE A 55 -0.23 4.76 -19.37
C ILE A 55 -1.71 5.15 -19.17
N ALA A 56 -1.99 6.21 -18.40
CA ALA A 56 -3.34 6.67 -18.06
C ALA A 56 -4.30 5.58 -17.50
N ALA A 57 -3.77 4.61 -16.74
CA ALA A 57 -4.52 3.49 -16.20
C ALA A 57 -5.18 3.84 -14.85
N TRP A 58 -6.37 4.43 -14.88
CA TRP A 58 -7.10 4.91 -13.68
C TRP A 58 -7.22 3.89 -12.53
N PRO A 59 -7.61 2.61 -12.74
CA PRO A 59 -7.69 1.65 -11.64
C PRO A 59 -6.34 1.42 -10.94
N LEU A 60 -5.25 1.40 -11.71
CA LEU A 60 -3.90 1.23 -11.20
C LEU A 60 -3.43 2.47 -10.42
N ILE A 61 -3.73 3.67 -10.93
CA ILE A 61 -3.41 4.95 -10.27
C ILE A 61 -4.13 5.03 -8.92
N LEU A 62 -5.46 4.88 -8.92
CA LEU A 62 -6.27 5.00 -7.70
C LEU A 62 -5.88 3.95 -6.65
N GLY A 63 -5.68 2.70 -7.07
CA GLY A 63 -5.26 1.63 -6.17
C GLY A 63 -3.92 1.92 -5.51
N ASN A 64 -2.90 2.34 -6.28
CA ASN A 64 -1.56 2.59 -5.73
C ASN A 64 -1.52 3.85 -4.84
N VAL A 65 -2.28 4.91 -5.15
CA VAL A 65 -2.34 6.10 -4.26
C VAL A 65 -2.79 5.70 -2.86
N ILE A 66 -3.88 4.93 -2.74
CA ILE A 66 -4.40 4.55 -1.43
C ILE A 66 -3.45 3.57 -0.73
N SER A 67 -2.89 2.60 -1.47
CA SER A 67 -1.91 1.66 -0.90
C SER A 67 -0.65 2.35 -0.40
N ILE A 68 -0.15 3.38 -1.10
CA ILE A 68 0.97 4.21 -0.64
C ILE A 68 0.64 4.88 0.69
N LEU A 69 -0.54 5.45 0.86
CA LEU A 69 -0.96 6.08 2.12
C LEU A 69 -0.98 5.08 3.28
N LEU A 70 -1.55 3.89 3.05
CA LEU A 70 -1.65 2.83 4.07
C LEU A 70 -0.27 2.25 4.43
N VAL A 71 0.55 1.90 3.43
CA VAL A 71 1.90 1.37 3.65
C VAL A 71 2.81 2.42 4.30
N SER A 72 2.69 3.70 3.92
CA SER A 72 3.39 4.80 4.59
C SER A 72 3.00 4.89 6.06
N ALA A 73 1.71 4.73 6.39
CA ALA A 73 1.26 4.69 7.78
C ALA A 73 1.86 3.50 8.55
N ILE A 74 2.04 2.33 7.93
CA ILE A 74 2.73 1.18 8.53
C ILE A 74 4.22 1.49 8.78
N VAL A 75 4.91 2.07 7.79
CA VAL A 75 6.31 2.49 7.92
C VAL A 75 6.48 3.51 9.05
N ILE A 76 5.62 4.53 9.10
CA ILE A 76 5.63 5.54 10.16
C ILE A 76 5.41 4.90 11.53
N ALA A 77 4.46 3.96 11.65
CA ALA A 77 4.24 3.25 12.90
C ALA A 77 5.48 2.44 13.30
N LYS A 78 6.15 1.75 12.37
CA LYS A 78 7.39 1.03 12.63
C LYS A 78 8.51 1.97 13.12
N LEU A 79 8.66 3.14 12.51
CA LEU A 79 9.66 4.13 12.93
C LEU A 79 9.32 4.78 14.29
N LYS A 80 8.04 4.88 14.64
CA LYS A 80 7.58 5.55 15.87
C LYS A 80 7.52 4.61 17.09
N PHE A 81 7.15 3.35 16.90
CA PHE A 81 6.94 2.38 17.99
C PHE A 81 7.96 1.23 18.01
N GLY A 82 8.83 1.17 16.99
CA GLY A 82 9.82 0.10 16.83
C GLY A 82 11.15 0.38 17.52
#